data_AF-A0A7S1YTA8-F1
#
_entry.id   AF-A0A7S1YTA8-F1
#
_cell.length_a   1.000
_cell.length_b   1.000
_cell.length_c   1.000
_cell.angle_alpha   90.00
_cell.angle_beta   90.00
_cell.angle_gamma   90.00
#
_symmetry.space_group_name_H-M   'P 1'
#
loop_
_entity.id
_entity.type
_entity.pdbx_description
1 polymer ?
#
loop_
_entity_poly.entity_id
_entity_poly.type
_entity_poly.pdbx_seq_one_letter_code
_entity_poly.pdbx_strand_id
1 'polypeptide(L)'
;MLAADKLQLQSALKQQATALKEKEFNLHHSNLMTVGTQAAVLAGLDVTMFIEFQPPHNDEWGDAYMVARTLKFFYYLLITSAFCCNIMVVGQSTVLSVLGSSLALRGPDGSMMTATDGLYEERKSVFHAFGYGLGLTVGSVIICVWILLSPEASVVCMSVTTFTIFKMYTNYLRVVRRFDFDENETVDFSDIFEGPAAIQAIPTNAKKWIRGNYPGRNVTDKQLIKEKYSGKSLACSDDLSSSGGDSTATEDGANTKSRGNAGKSSRNREKTRRRRRSPSVSSQHSRLSDWQNDMDIERGREMKSLLQTV
;
A
#
# COMPACT_ATOMS: atom_id res chain seq x y z
N MET A 1 -27.75 -29.83 -29.18
CA MET A 1 -26.33 -29.51 -29.44
C MET A 1 -26.00 -28.07 -29.04
N LEU A 2 -26.66 -27.04 -29.60
CA LEU A 2 -26.44 -25.61 -29.26
C LEU A 2 -26.44 -25.26 -27.75
N ALA A 3 -27.30 -25.88 -26.95
CA ALA A 3 -27.32 -25.64 -25.50
C ALA A 3 -26.07 -26.16 -24.77
N ALA A 4 -25.47 -27.25 -25.26
CA ALA A 4 -24.26 -27.84 -24.68
C ALA A 4 -23.04 -26.96 -24.98
N ASP A 5 -22.90 -26.47 -26.21
CA ASP A 5 -21.81 -25.54 -26.58
C ASP A 5 -21.88 -24.25 -25.77
N LYS A 6 -23.09 -23.74 -25.49
CA LYS A 6 -23.29 -22.56 -24.64
C LYS A 6 -22.83 -22.81 -23.20
N LEU A 7 -23.17 -23.97 -22.63
CA LEU A 7 -22.74 -24.32 -21.27
C LEU A 7 -21.23 -24.55 -21.19
N GLN A 8 -20.63 -25.16 -22.22
CA GLN A 8 -19.19 -25.36 -22.30
C GLN A 8 -18.43 -24.04 -22.46
N LEU A 9 -18.95 -23.11 -23.27
CA LEU A 9 -18.36 -21.78 -23.38
C LEU A 9 -18.49 -21.01 -22.06
N GLN A 10 -19.63 -21.11 -21.38
CA GLN A 10 -19.86 -20.46 -20.10
C GLN A 10 -18.95 -21.04 -19.00
N SER A 11 -18.73 -22.35 -18.98
CA SER A 11 -17.79 -22.96 -18.02
C SER A 11 -16.35 -22.57 -18.33
N ALA A 12 -15.94 -22.55 -19.60
CA ALA A 12 -14.62 -22.10 -20.02
C ALA A 12 -14.37 -20.63 -19.66
N LEU A 13 -15.34 -19.74 -19.87
CA LEU A 13 -15.25 -18.33 -19.51
C LEU A 13 -15.16 -18.14 -17.99
N LYS A 14 -15.97 -18.89 -17.21
CA LYS A 14 -15.88 -18.87 -15.74
C LYS A 14 -14.51 -19.33 -15.25
N GLN A 15 -13.96 -20.40 -15.84
CA GLN A 15 -12.65 -20.92 -15.48
C GLN A 15 -11.53 -19.92 -15.81
N GLN A 16 -11.62 -19.23 -16.95
CA GLN A 16 -10.68 -18.17 -17.31
C GLN A 16 -10.76 -16.98 -16.34
N ALA A 17 -11.97 -16.57 -15.94
CA ALA A 17 -12.16 -15.50 -14.96
C ALA A 17 -11.55 -15.87 -13.60
N THR A 18 -11.78 -17.09 -13.10
CA THR A 18 -11.19 -17.59 -11.85
C THR A 18 -9.66 -17.62 -11.93
N ALA A 19 -9.10 -18.17 -13.02
CA ALA A 19 -7.66 -18.23 -13.21
C ALA A 19 -7.00 -16.85 -13.31
N LEU A 20 -7.71 -15.85 -13.85
CA LEU A 20 -7.23 -14.47 -13.88
C LEU A 20 -7.24 -13.83 -12.50
N LYS A 21 -8.31 -14.05 -11.72
CA LYS A 21 -8.42 -13.56 -10.34
C LYS A 21 -7.39 -14.18 -9.40
N GLU A 22 -7.06 -15.46 -9.58
CA GLU A 22 -5.98 -16.11 -8.84
C GLU A 22 -4.62 -15.46 -9.12
N LYS A 23 -4.33 -15.11 -10.39
CA LYS A 23 -3.10 -14.39 -10.75
C LYS A 23 -3.06 -12.98 -10.17
N GLU A 24 -4.18 -12.27 -10.19
CA GLU A 24 -4.32 -10.94 -9.58
C GLU A 24 -4.05 -11.02 -8.07
N PHE A 25 -4.71 -11.96 -7.38
CA PHE A 25 -4.50 -12.24 -5.96
C PHE A 25 -3.03 -12.55 -5.65
N ASN A 26 -2.38 -13.43 -6.43
CA ASN A 26 -1.01 -13.82 -6.17
C ASN A 26 -0.01 -12.66 -6.37
N LEU A 27 -0.20 -11.85 -7.41
CA LEU A 27 0.60 -10.62 -7.62
C LEU A 27 0.47 -9.68 -6.43
N HIS A 28 -0.77 -9.51 -5.96
CA HIS A 28 -1.14 -8.65 -4.86
C HIS A 28 -0.59 -9.11 -3.51
N HIS A 29 -0.63 -10.40 -3.26
CA HIS A 29 -0.06 -11.05 -2.10
C HIS A 29 1.47 -10.95 -2.08
N SER A 30 2.13 -11.24 -3.21
CA SER A 30 3.59 -11.14 -3.32
C SER A 30 4.11 -9.73 -3.01
N ASN A 31 3.47 -8.70 -3.59
CA ASN A 31 3.87 -7.32 -3.35
C ASN A 31 3.72 -6.92 -1.86
N LEU A 32 2.63 -7.35 -1.22
CA LEU A 32 2.37 -7.05 0.19
C LEU A 32 3.41 -7.70 1.11
N MET A 33 3.78 -8.96 0.83
CA MET A 33 4.81 -9.66 1.59
C MET A 33 6.20 -9.02 1.45
N THR A 34 6.54 -8.52 0.26
CA THR A 34 7.78 -7.77 0.05
C THR A 34 7.80 -6.48 0.88
N VAL A 35 6.71 -5.71 0.89
CA VAL A 35 6.60 -4.48 1.70
C VAL A 35 6.67 -4.80 3.19
N GLY A 36 5.98 -5.84 3.65
CA GLY A 36 6.05 -6.29 5.05
C GLY A 36 7.48 -6.68 5.46
N THR A 37 8.22 -7.36 4.59
CA THR A 37 9.62 -7.72 4.86
C THR A 37 10.52 -6.47 4.94
N GLN A 38 10.34 -5.51 4.04
CA GLN A 38 11.09 -4.26 4.07
C GLN A 38 10.77 -3.44 5.33
N ALA A 39 9.50 -3.37 5.74
CA ALA A 39 9.08 -2.73 6.98
C ALA A 39 9.68 -3.40 8.21
N ALA A 40 9.77 -4.74 8.22
CA ALA A 40 10.40 -5.48 9.32
C ALA A 40 11.91 -5.17 9.44
N VAL A 41 12.62 -5.12 8.31
CA VAL A 41 14.04 -4.72 8.29
C VAL A 41 14.20 -3.29 8.80
N LEU A 42 13.33 -2.38 8.35
CA LEU A 42 13.37 -0.97 8.74
C LEU A 42 13.06 -0.78 10.23
N ALA A 43 12.10 -1.52 10.78
CA ALA A 43 11.84 -1.57 12.23
C ALA A 43 13.06 -2.09 13.01
N GLY A 44 13.79 -3.07 12.47
CA GLY A 44 15.04 -3.56 13.07
C GLY A 44 16.10 -2.46 13.14
N LEU A 45 16.28 -1.71 12.05
CA LEU A 45 17.19 -0.56 12.01
C LEU A 45 16.77 0.53 13.01
N ASP A 46 15.46 0.79 13.13
CA ASP A 46 14.95 1.77 14.10
C ASP A 46 15.29 1.34 15.54
N VAL A 47 15.13 0.06 15.88
CA VAL A 47 15.46 -0.49 17.21
C VAL A 47 16.96 -0.42 17.48
N THR A 48 17.81 -0.77 16.50
CA THR A 48 19.26 -0.63 16.64
C THR A 48 19.64 0.83 16.91
N MET A 49 19.08 1.77 16.13
CA MET A 49 19.35 3.19 16.34
C MET A 49 18.82 3.69 17.69
N PHE A 50 17.72 3.12 18.19
CA PHE A 50 17.18 3.45 19.50
C PHE A 50 18.05 2.96 20.67
N ILE A 51 18.63 1.76 20.57
CA ILE A 51 19.41 1.14 21.66
C ILE A 51 20.88 1.58 21.65
N GLU A 52 21.51 1.64 20.47
CA GLU A 52 22.94 1.92 20.36
C GLU A 52 23.26 3.41 20.49
N PHE A 53 22.33 4.29 20.12
CA PHE A 53 22.57 5.73 20.16
C PHE A 53 22.35 6.30 21.56
N GLN A 54 23.45 6.56 22.27
CA GLN A 54 23.45 7.30 23.53
C GLN A 54 23.93 8.74 23.28
N PRO A 55 23.02 9.73 23.27
CA PRO A 55 23.41 11.11 23.02
C PRO A 55 24.28 11.65 24.18
N PRO A 56 25.28 12.53 23.89
CA PRO A 56 26.22 13.02 24.90
C PRO A 56 25.53 13.67 26.10
N HIS A 57 26.18 13.65 27.27
CA HIS A 57 25.60 14.20 28.50
C HIS A 57 25.32 15.71 28.37
N ASN A 58 24.33 16.22 29.11
CA ASN A 58 23.86 17.60 28.93
C ASN A 58 24.93 18.66 29.25
N ASP A 59 25.93 18.30 30.06
CA ASP A 59 26.97 19.22 30.54
C ASP A 59 27.94 19.65 29.41
N GLU A 60 28.03 18.89 28.33
CA GLU A 60 28.92 19.19 27.19
C GLU A 60 28.39 20.29 26.27
N TRP A 61 27.11 20.64 26.36
CA TRP A 61 26.43 21.54 25.41
C TRP A 61 26.46 23.03 25.80
N GLY A 62 27.04 23.37 26.96
CA GLY A 62 27.23 24.75 27.41
C GLY A 62 25.95 25.59 27.36
N ASP A 63 26.06 26.81 26.82
CA ASP A 63 24.95 27.77 26.72
C ASP A 63 23.78 27.29 25.82
N ALA A 64 23.99 26.27 24.99
CA ALA A 64 22.98 25.75 24.05
C ALA A 64 22.11 24.62 24.63
N TYR A 65 22.05 24.48 25.97
CA TYR A 65 21.37 23.37 26.65
C TYR A 65 19.90 23.16 26.24
N MET A 66 19.15 24.24 26.00
CA MET A 66 17.74 24.16 25.60
C MET A 66 17.56 23.51 24.23
N VAL A 67 18.42 23.85 23.27
CA VAL A 67 18.34 23.33 21.90
C VAL A 67 18.64 21.83 21.90
N ALA A 68 19.68 21.39 22.61
CA ALA A 68 20.04 19.99 22.74
C ALA A 68 18.93 19.14 23.37
N ARG A 69 18.27 19.65 24.42
CA ARG A 69 17.17 18.96 25.10
C ARG A 69 15.96 18.79 24.18
N THR A 70 15.61 19.83 23.43
CA THR A 70 14.50 19.77 22.48
C THR A 70 14.79 18.82 21.32
N LEU A 71 16.01 18.83 20.77
CA LEU A 71 16.43 17.89 19.73
C LEU A 71 16.38 16.43 20.19
N LYS A 72 16.88 16.13 21.40
CA LYS A 72 16.79 14.77 21.98
C LYS A 72 15.34 14.33 22.14
N PHE A 73 14.47 15.22 22.61
CA PHE A 73 13.04 14.93 22.75
C PHE A 73 12.40 14.59 21.40
N PHE A 74 12.64 15.40 20.37
CA PHE A 74 12.12 15.13 19.02
C PHE A 74 12.73 13.86 18.41
N TYR A 75 14.02 13.60 18.63
CA TYR A 75 14.66 12.37 18.18
C TYR A 75 13.96 11.13 18.75
N TYR A 76 13.77 11.06 20.07
CA TYR A 76 13.10 9.92 20.71
C TYR A 76 11.64 9.79 20.27
N LEU A 77 10.93 10.90 20.10
CA LEU A 77 9.55 10.88 19.60
C LEU A 77 9.48 10.34 18.17
N LEU A 78 10.35 10.80 17.27
CA LEU A 78 10.37 10.36 15.87
C LEU A 78 10.79 8.90 15.73
N ILE A 79 11.83 8.45 16.44
CA ILE A 79 12.30 7.06 16.31
C ILE A 79 11.29 6.06 16.89
N THR A 80 10.66 6.37 18.03
CA THR A 80 9.63 5.50 18.61
C THR A 80 8.38 5.47 17.74
N SER A 81 7.94 6.61 17.19
CA SER A 81 6.80 6.64 16.27
C SER A 81 7.10 5.92 14.96
N ALA A 82 8.30 6.05 14.40
CA ALA A 82 8.75 5.30 13.23
C ALA A 82 8.68 3.78 13.48
N PHE A 83 9.28 3.31 14.57
CA PHE A 83 9.25 1.90 14.97
C PHE A 83 7.81 1.36 15.09
N CYS A 84 6.93 2.11 15.78
CA CYS A 84 5.52 1.75 15.93
C CYS A 84 4.76 1.69 14.59
N CYS A 85 5.02 2.64 13.67
CA CYS A 85 4.43 2.60 12.33
C CYS A 85 4.93 1.39 11.53
N ASN A 86 6.22 1.08 11.57
CA ASN A 86 6.81 -0.02 10.83
C ASN A 86 6.33 -1.39 11.35
N ILE A 87 6.25 -1.59 12.67
CA ILE A 87 5.72 -2.84 13.22
C ILE A 87 4.21 -3.01 12.93
N MET A 88 3.45 -1.91 12.88
CA MET A 88 2.04 -1.94 12.49
C MET A 88 1.86 -2.41 11.03
N VAL A 89 2.70 -1.95 10.11
CA VAL A 89 2.72 -2.39 8.70
C VAL A 89 3.05 -3.89 8.59
N VAL A 90 4.01 -4.38 9.38
CA VAL A 90 4.35 -5.81 9.44
C VAL A 90 3.16 -6.63 9.95
N GLY A 91 2.48 -6.15 11.00
CA GLY A 91 1.27 -6.79 11.52
C GLY A 91 0.14 -6.84 10.50
N GLN A 92 -0.18 -5.70 9.87
CA GLN A 92 -1.24 -5.62 8.85
C GLN A 92 -0.95 -6.48 7.63
N SER A 93 0.28 -6.46 7.11
CA SER A 93 0.68 -7.30 5.97
C SER A 93 0.58 -8.80 6.30
N THR A 94 0.94 -9.21 7.52
CA THR A 94 0.80 -10.59 7.99
C THR A 94 -0.67 -11.01 8.07
N VAL A 95 -1.52 -10.18 8.69
CA VAL A 95 -2.96 -10.47 8.82
C VAL A 95 -3.63 -10.57 7.44
N LEU A 96 -3.33 -9.64 6.53
CA LEU A 96 -3.87 -9.67 5.16
C LEU A 96 -3.40 -10.89 4.36
N SER A 97 -2.15 -11.33 4.53
CA SER A 97 -1.63 -12.55 3.90
C SER A 97 -2.38 -13.81 4.38
N VAL A 98 -2.57 -13.94 5.70
CA VAL A 98 -3.24 -15.09 6.31
C VAL A 98 -4.75 -15.10 6.00
N LEU A 99 -5.42 -13.95 6.13
CA LEU A 99 -6.86 -13.86 5.87
C LEU A 99 -7.16 -13.93 4.37
N GLY A 100 -6.35 -13.31 3.52
CA GLY A 100 -6.51 -13.34 2.06
C GLY A 100 -6.48 -14.77 1.51
N SER A 101 -5.50 -15.57 1.93
CA SER A 101 -5.38 -16.97 1.52
C SER A 101 -6.50 -17.85 2.11
N SER A 102 -6.89 -17.61 3.36
CA SER A 102 -7.93 -18.38 4.05
C SER A 102 -9.32 -18.22 3.39
N LEU A 103 -9.67 -17.01 2.97
CA LEU A 103 -10.96 -16.72 2.32
C LEU A 103 -11.01 -17.24 0.87
N ALA A 104 -9.86 -17.25 0.18
CA ALA A 104 -9.74 -17.78 -1.18
C ALA A 104 -9.90 -19.31 -1.22
N LEU A 105 -9.40 -20.04 -0.21
CA LEU A 105 -9.39 -21.51 -0.21
C LEU A 105 -10.65 -22.16 0.38
N ARG A 106 -11.37 -21.49 1.28
CA ARG A 106 -12.48 -22.11 2.06
C ARG A 106 -13.85 -21.51 1.81
N GLY A 107 -13.95 -20.41 1.07
CA GLY A 107 -15.24 -19.75 0.88
C GLY A 107 -16.08 -20.35 -0.25
N PRO A 108 -17.40 -20.13 -0.22
CA PRO A 108 -18.32 -20.56 -1.28
C PRO A 108 -18.02 -19.83 -2.60
N ASP A 109 -18.50 -20.36 -3.73
CA ASP A 109 -18.34 -19.75 -5.06
C ASP A 109 -18.64 -18.24 -5.03
N GLY A 110 -17.64 -17.42 -5.31
CA GLY A 110 -17.70 -15.96 -5.24
C GLY A 110 -16.92 -15.33 -4.07
N SER A 111 -16.57 -16.09 -3.02
CA SER A 111 -15.79 -15.57 -1.88
C SER A 111 -14.42 -15.04 -2.30
N MET A 112 -13.82 -15.62 -3.33
CA MET A 112 -12.53 -15.20 -3.86
C MET A 112 -12.59 -13.76 -4.38
N MET A 113 -13.71 -13.35 -4.99
CA MET A 113 -13.88 -11.99 -5.50
C MET A 113 -13.98 -10.99 -4.35
N THR A 114 -14.82 -11.28 -3.35
CA THR A 114 -14.94 -10.43 -2.15
C THR A 114 -13.61 -10.35 -1.38
N ALA A 115 -12.87 -11.46 -1.31
CA ALA A 115 -11.55 -11.50 -0.68
C ALA A 115 -10.51 -10.65 -1.44
N THR A 116 -10.51 -10.70 -2.78
CA THR A 116 -9.61 -9.85 -3.58
C THR A 116 -9.92 -8.37 -3.43
N ASP A 117 -11.20 -8.00 -3.35
CA ASP A 117 -11.62 -6.61 -3.25
C ASP A 117 -11.26 -6.04 -1.87
N GLY A 118 -11.53 -6.79 -0.79
CA GLY A 118 -11.13 -6.40 0.57
C GLY A 118 -9.61 -6.27 0.72
N LEU A 119 -8.83 -7.17 0.10
CA LEU A 119 -7.37 -7.08 0.11
C LEU A 119 -6.86 -5.85 -0.69
N TYR A 120 -7.60 -5.42 -1.71
CA TYR A 120 -7.25 -4.24 -2.50
C TYR A 120 -7.49 -2.93 -1.74
N GLU A 121 -8.62 -2.83 -1.04
CA GLU A 121 -8.97 -1.64 -0.26
C GLU A 121 -7.97 -1.41 0.89
N GLU A 122 -7.66 -2.47 1.64
CA GLU A 122 -6.75 -2.39 2.78
C GLU A 122 -5.29 -2.11 2.38
N ARG A 123 -4.88 -2.56 1.19
CA ARG A 123 -3.53 -2.31 0.68
C ARG A 123 -3.18 -0.82 0.71
N LYS A 124 -4.10 0.06 0.31
CA LYS A 124 -3.82 1.51 0.22
C LYS A 124 -3.42 2.06 1.59
N SER A 125 -4.12 1.63 2.65
CA SER A 125 -3.81 1.97 4.03
C SER A 125 -2.41 1.50 4.44
N VAL A 126 -2.07 0.24 4.14
CA VAL A 126 -0.73 -0.33 4.45
C VAL A 126 0.40 0.46 3.77
N PHE A 127 0.22 0.85 2.50
CA PHE A 127 1.23 1.65 1.79
C PHE A 127 1.37 3.06 2.37
N HIS A 128 0.28 3.69 2.80
CA HIS A 128 0.35 4.98 3.48
C HIS A 128 1.08 4.88 4.82
N ALA A 129 0.74 3.89 5.65
CA ALA A 129 1.41 3.65 6.93
C ALA A 129 2.91 3.36 6.75
N PHE A 130 3.29 2.57 5.74
CA PHE A 130 4.68 2.31 5.39
C PHE A 130 5.41 3.59 4.96
N GLY A 131 4.76 4.44 4.16
CA GLY A 131 5.31 5.73 3.77
C GLY A 131 5.55 6.66 4.96
N TYR A 132 4.63 6.70 5.92
CA TYR A 132 4.81 7.47 7.17
C TYR A 132 5.96 6.92 8.01
N GLY A 133 6.06 5.60 8.19
CA GLY A 133 7.17 4.96 8.92
C GLY A 133 8.53 5.29 8.29
N LEU A 134 8.66 5.13 6.97
CA LEU A 134 9.86 5.49 6.22
C LEU A 134 10.22 6.98 6.39
N GLY A 135 9.21 7.86 6.31
CA GLY A 135 9.42 9.31 6.48
C GLY A 135 9.91 9.67 7.88
N LEU A 136 9.34 9.06 8.92
CA LEU A 136 9.73 9.28 10.32
C LEU A 136 11.15 8.75 10.60
N THR A 137 11.52 7.57 10.09
CA THR A 137 12.89 7.03 10.21
C THR A 137 13.92 7.93 9.54
N VAL A 138 13.62 8.43 8.34
CA VAL A 138 14.52 9.36 7.67
C VAL A 138 14.62 10.68 8.46
N GLY A 139 13.51 11.18 9.00
CA GLY A 139 13.49 12.36 9.85
C GLY A 139 14.29 12.18 11.14
N SER A 140 14.22 11.02 11.78
CA SER A 140 15.00 10.73 12.99
C SER A 140 16.50 10.65 12.69
N VAL A 141 16.91 10.09 11.55
CA VAL A 141 18.32 10.06 11.09
C VAL A 141 18.86 11.47 10.86
N ILE A 142 18.09 12.38 10.27
CA ILE A 142 18.47 13.80 10.07
C ILE A 142 18.77 14.47 11.42
N ILE A 143 17.89 14.27 12.42
CA ILE A 143 18.10 14.80 13.77
C ILE A 143 19.30 14.13 14.44
N CYS A 144 19.46 12.81 14.27
CA CYS A 144 20.58 12.04 14.81
C CYS A 144 21.94 12.58 14.32
N VAL A 145 22.07 12.81 13.00
CA VAL A 145 23.27 13.42 12.39
C VAL A 145 23.56 14.80 12.99
N TRP A 146 22.54 15.59 13.24
CA TRP A 146 22.70 16.91 13.87
C TRP A 146 23.21 16.84 15.30
N ILE A 147 22.82 15.80 16.05
CA ILE A 147 23.24 15.60 17.43
C ILE A 147 24.68 15.04 17.50
N LEU A 148 25.10 14.21 16.54
CA LEU A 148 26.36 13.46 16.62
C LEU A 148 27.56 14.22 16.00
N LEU A 149 27.35 15.00 14.93
CA LEU A 149 28.43 15.70 14.23
C LEU A 149 28.64 17.14 14.74
N SER A 150 29.87 17.63 14.59
CA SER A 150 30.18 19.06 14.76
C SER A 150 29.30 19.93 13.84
N PRO A 151 28.98 21.18 14.24
CA PRO A 151 28.02 22.02 13.51
C PRO A 151 28.42 22.32 12.06
N GLU A 152 29.72 22.32 11.76
CA GLU A 152 30.22 22.52 10.39
C GLU A 152 29.95 21.29 9.51
N ALA A 153 30.24 20.09 10.03
CA ALA A 153 30.05 18.84 9.32
C ALA A 153 28.56 18.47 9.21
N SER A 154 27.76 18.80 10.23
CA SER A 154 26.33 18.53 10.24
C SER A 154 25.60 19.28 9.13
N VAL A 155 25.94 20.55 8.87
CA VAL A 155 25.34 21.33 7.76
C VAL A 155 25.60 20.66 6.40
N VAL A 156 26.83 20.17 6.19
CA VAL A 156 27.17 19.45 4.94
C VAL A 156 26.37 18.16 4.84
N CYS A 157 26.37 17.33 5.88
CA CYS A 157 25.65 16.05 5.87
C CYS A 157 24.12 16.24 5.72
N MET A 158 23.56 17.25 6.38
CA MET A 158 22.17 17.67 6.25
C MET A 158 21.85 18.05 4.80
N SER A 159 22.66 18.88 4.17
CA SER A 159 22.40 19.32 2.79
C SER A 159 22.34 18.13 1.81
N VAL A 160 23.24 17.16 1.96
CA VAL A 160 23.29 15.94 1.14
C VAL A 160 22.08 15.05 1.42
N THR A 161 21.73 14.88 2.69
CA THR A 161 20.59 14.06 3.11
C THR A 161 19.27 14.67 2.61
N THR A 162 19.05 15.96 2.83
CA THR A 162 17.88 16.69 2.34
C THR A 162 17.78 16.67 0.81
N PHE A 163 18.90 16.84 0.10
CA PHE A 163 18.92 16.73 -1.36
C PHE A 163 18.51 15.32 -1.83
N THR A 164 19.01 14.28 -1.16
CA THR A 164 18.69 12.89 -1.44
C THR A 164 17.19 12.62 -1.23
N ILE A 165 16.62 13.12 -0.13
CA ILE A 165 15.19 13.01 0.17
C ILE A 165 14.35 13.75 -0.87
N PHE A 166 14.73 14.96 -1.24
CA PHE A 166 14.02 15.74 -2.26
C PHE A 166 14.02 15.02 -3.62
N LYS A 167 15.16 14.44 -4.01
CA LYS A 167 15.27 13.62 -5.22
C LYS A 167 14.41 12.36 -5.13
N MET A 168 14.42 11.67 -3.99
CA MET A 168 13.59 10.49 -3.76
C MET A 168 12.10 10.83 -3.86
N TYR A 169 11.65 11.90 -3.20
CA TYR A 169 10.27 12.37 -3.23
C TYR A 169 9.83 12.79 -4.64
N THR A 170 10.69 13.50 -5.38
CA THR A 170 10.41 13.86 -6.77
C THR A 170 10.27 12.64 -7.66
N ASN A 171 11.14 11.64 -7.49
CA ASN A 171 11.06 10.38 -8.21
C ASN A 171 9.80 9.60 -7.83
N TYR A 172 9.42 9.58 -6.56
CA TYR A 172 8.18 8.97 -6.08
C TYR A 172 6.95 9.62 -6.75
N LEU A 173 6.83 10.95 -6.71
CA LEU A 173 5.73 11.65 -7.37
C LEU A 173 5.69 11.40 -8.88
N ARG A 174 6.86 11.32 -9.53
CA ARG A 174 6.94 10.98 -10.96
C ARG A 174 6.42 9.57 -11.25
N VAL A 175 6.74 8.62 -10.37
CA VAL A 175 6.28 7.24 -10.48
C VAL A 175 4.77 7.19 -10.28
N VAL A 176 4.25 7.77 -9.19
CA VAL A 176 2.81 7.81 -8.89
C VAL A 176 2.03 8.43 -10.04
N ARG A 177 2.42 9.62 -10.53
CA ARG A 177 1.73 10.25 -11.67
C ARG A 177 1.77 9.45 -12.97
N ARG A 178 2.71 8.52 -13.13
CA ARG A 178 2.81 7.66 -14.32
C ARG A 178 1.94 6.40 -14.19
N PHE A 179 1.61 6.02 -12.97
CA PHE A 179 0.75 4.87 -12.66
C PHE A 179 -0.67 5.28 -12.27
N ASP A 180 -0.91 6.57 -12.07
CA ASP A 180 -2.25 7.14 -11.93
C ASP A 180 -3.00 6.94 -13.25
N PHE A 181 -3.84 5.92 -13.26
CA PHE A 181 -4.70 5.57 -14.39
C PHE A 181 -6.06 6.20 -14.10
N ASP A 182 -6.58 6.99 -15.03
CA ASP A 182 -7.91 7.57 -14.86
C ASP A 182 -8.93 6.42 -14.87
N GLU A 183 -9.50 6.10 -13.71
CA GLU A 183 -10.53 5.06 -13.59
C GLU A 183 -11.72 5.35 -14.52
N ASN A 184 -11.95 6.62 -14.87
CA ASN A 184 -12.99 7.02 -15.82
C ASN A 184 -12.69 6.64 -17.28
N GLU A 185 -11.42 6.37 -17.63
CA GLU A 185 -11.04 5.85 -18.96
C GLU A 185 -11.05 4.31 -19.01
N THR A 186 -11.22 3.63 -17.87
CA THR A 186 -11.28 2.17 -17.87
C THR A 186 -12.64 1.72 -18.39
N VAL A 187 -12.61 0.97 -19.50
CA VAL A 187 -13.80 0.33 -20.06
C VAL A 187 -14.25 -0.72 -19.06
N ASP A 188 -15.33 -0.46 -18.34
CA ASP A 188 -15.86 -1.41 -17.38
C ASP A 188 -16.35 -2.65 -18.14
N PHE A 189 -15.99 -3.84 -17.68
CA PHE A 189 -16.43 -5.08 -18.34
C PHE A 189 -17.96 -5.20 -18.31
N SER A 190 -18.60 -4.52 -17.36
CA SER A 190 -20.05 -4.28 -17.30
C SER A 190 -20.59 -3.74 -18.64
N ASP A 191 -19.90 -2.78 -19.27
CA ASP A 191 -20.32 -2.22 -20.57
C ASP A 191 -20.22 -3.24 -21.71
N ILE A 192 -19.30 -4.20 -21.62
CA ILE A 192 -19.18 -5.28 -22.60
C ILE A 192 -20.31 -6.30 -22.43
N PHE A 193 -20.78 -6.52 -21.20
CA PHE A 193 -21.89 -7.43 -20.90
C PHE A 193 -23.27 -6.77 -21.05
N GLU A 194 -23.39 -5.45 -20.87
CA GLU A 194 -24.63 -4.67 -21.01
C GLU A 194 -24.79 -3.98 -22.38
N GLY A 195 -23.71 -3.95 -23.18
CA GLY A 195 -23.74 -3.37 -24.52
C GLY A 195 -24.81 -4.00 -25.42
N PRO A 196 -25.37 -3.25 -26.40
CA PRO A 196 -26.52 -3.63 -27.21
C PRO A 196 -26.32 -4.89 -28.11
N ALA A 197 -25.11 -5.47 -28.09
CA ALA A 197 -24.80 -6.75 -28.72
C ALA A 197 -25.04 -7.97 -27.81
N ALA A 198 -25.48 -7.78 -26.56
CA ALA A 198 -26.14 -8.82 -25.78
C ALA A 198 -27.48 -9.15 -26.46
N ILE A 199 -27.39 -9.92 -27.54
CA ILE A 199 -28.49 -10.44 -28.35
C ILE A 199 -29.40 -11.22 -27.40
N GLN A 200 -30.42 -10.53 -26.89
CA GLN A 200 -31.58 -11.13 -26.29
C GLN A 200 -32.33 -11.87 -27.40
N ALA A 201 -31.87 -13.07 -27.74
CA ALA A 201 -32.76 -14.13 -28.18
C ALA A 201 -33.52 -14.64 -26.94
N ILE A 202 -34.26 -13.75 -26.29
CA ILE A 202 -35.31 -14.14 -25.35
C ILE A 202 -36.52 -14.39 -26.25
N PRO A 203 -36.96 -15.65 -26.44
CA PRO A 203 -38.19 -15.91 -27.16
C PRO A 203 -39.32 -15.15 -26.45
N THR A 204 -40.01 -14.29 -27.19
CA THR A 204 -41.04 -13.36 -26.73
C THR A 204 -42.24 -14.02 -26.03
N ASN A 205 -42.30 -15.35 -25.98
CA ASN A 205 -43.42 -16.11 -25.42
C ASN A 205 -43.32 -16.41 -23.92
N ALA A 206 -42.19 -16.16 -23.25
CA ALA A 206 -42.06 -16.46 -21.80
C ALA A 206 -42.58 -15.35 -20.86
N LYS A 207 -42.91 -14.16 -21.39
CA LYS A 207 -43.26 -12.98 -20.56
C LYS A 207 -44.68 -13.03 -19.97
N LYS A 208 -45.49 -14.04 -20.30
CA LYS A 208 -46.89 -14.17 -19.83
C LYS A 208 -47.07 -14.97 -18.54
N TRP A 209 -46.02 -15.62 -18.01
CA TRP A 209 -46.15 -16.52 -16.84
C TRP A 209 -45.63 -15.98 -15.50
N ILE A 210 -44.94 -14.82 -15.46
CA ILE A 210 -44.36 -14.25 -14.22
C ILE A 210 -45.06 -12.94 -13.80
N ARG A 211 -46.36 -12.82 -14.10
CA ARG A 211 -47.26 -11.80 -13.51
C ARG A 211 -48.35 -12.45 -12.63
N GLY A 212 -48.01 -13.57 -12.00
CA GLY A 212 -48.79 -14.17 -10.92
C GLY A 212 -48.45 -13.53 -9.58
N ASN A 213 -49.15 -12.43 -9.28
CA ASN A 213 -49.66 -12.04 -7.95
C ASN A 213 -48.99 -12.69 -6.70
N TYR A 214 -47.96 -12.05 -6.15
CA TYR A 214 -47.57 -12.25 -4.74
C TYR A 214 -48.04 -11.05 -3.92
N PRO A 215 -49.11 -11.18 -3.11
CA PRO A 215 -49.53 -10.14 -2.19
C PRO A 215 -48.69 -10.21 -0.91
N GLY A 216 -48.13 -9.06 -0.52
CA GLY A 216 -47.84 -8.72 0.86
C GLY A 216 -46.60 -9.35 1.50
N ARG A 217 -45.51 -8.57 1.56
CA ARG A 217 -44.57 -8.66 2.68
C ARG A 217 -43.93 -7.30 2.97
N ASN A 218 -44.64 -6.48 3.74
CA ASN A 218 -44.06 -5.35 4.46
C ASN A 218 -43.18 -5.91 5.58
N VAL A 219 -41.86 -5.87 5.45
CA VAL A 219 -40.94 -6.07 6.58
C VAL A 219 -39.86 -5.01 6.53
N THR A 220 -39.98 -4.09 7.50
CA THR A 220 -38.99 -3.17 8.03
C THR A 220 -37.73 -3.93 8.46
N ASP A 221 -36.70 -3.96 7.61
CA ASP A 221 -35.40 -4.58 7.90
C ASP A 221 -34.22 -3.62 7.64
N LYS A 222 -34.40 -2.33 7.97
CA LYS A 222 -33.31 -1.33 7.94
C LYS A 222 -32.71 -1.00 9.31
N GLN A 223 -33.16 -1.64 10.39
CA GLN A 223 -32.62 -1.37 11.74
C GLN A 223 -31.75 -2.48 12.33
N LEU A 224 -31.79 -3.73 11.83
CA LEU A 224 -31.05 -4.85 12.44
C LEU A 224 -29.62 -5.07 11.90
N ILE A 225 -29.20 -4.39 10.84
CA ILE A 225 -27.83 -4.51 10.30
C ILE A 225 -26.89 -3.42 10.85
N LYS A 226 -27.43 -2.33 11.44
CA LYS A 226 -26.60 -1.28 12.05
C LYS A 226 -26.05 -1.67 13.43
N GLU A 227 -26.62 -2.69 14.08
CA GLU A 227 -26.21 -3.10 15.43
C GLU A 227 -25.11 -4.17 15.46
N LYS A 228 -24.89 -4.92 14.36
CA LYS A 228 -23.89 -6.01 14.36
C LYS A 228 -22.46 -5.59 14.02
N TYR A 229 -22.24 -4.37 13.55
CA TYR A 229 -20.90 -3.81 13.30
C TYR A 229 -20.48 -2.75 14.33
N SER A 230 -21.31 -2.47 15.34
CA SER A 230 -20.99 -1.53 16.43
C SER A 230 -20.42 -2.20 17.69
N GLY A 231 -20.06 -3.50 17.64
CA GLY A 231 -19.72 -4.27 18.82
C GLY A 231 -18.49 -5.16 18.65
N LYS A 232 -17.30 -4.55 18.75
CA LYS A 232 -16.05 -5.08 19.36
C LYS A 232 -14.84 -4.32 18.82
N SER A 233 -14.78 -3.04 19.17
CA SER A 233 -13.50 -2.37 19.36
C SER A 233 -12.89 -2.98 20.62
N LEU A 234 -11.88 -3.84 20.46
CA LEU A 234 -11.01 -4.23 21.57
C LEU A 234 -10.27 -2.97 21.98
N ALA A 235 -10.82 -2.29 22.98
CA ALA A 235 -10.11 -1.31 23.77
C ALA A 235 -8.95 -2.03 24.46
N CYS A 236 -7.73 -1.79 23.98
CA CYS A 236 -6.59 -1.73 24.87
C CYS A 236 -6.58 -0.30 25.38
N SER A 237 -7.14 -0.12 26.58
CA SER A 237 -7.06 1.10 27.35
C SER A 237 -5.62 1.28 27.80
N ASP A 238 -4.99 2.38 27.39
CA ASP A 238 -3.97 3.02 28.20
C ASP A 238 -4.43 4.45 28.46
N ASP A 239 -4.85 4.63 29.71
CA ASP A 239 -5.15 5.90 30.32
C ASP A 239 -3.87 6.75 30.38
N LEU A 240 -3.86 7.88 29.68
CA LEU A 240 -3.06 9.02 30.10
C LEU A 240 -3.82 10.31 29.80
N SER A 241 -4.27 10.89 30.89
CA SER A 241 -5.05 12.10 31.01
C SER A 241 -4.23 13.36 30.70
N SER A 242 -4.86 14.24 29.93
CA SER A 242 -5.03 15.67 30.19
C SER A 242 -3.81 16.58 30.33
N SER A 243 -3.65 17.49 29.34
CA SER A 243 -3.84 18.95 29.49
C SER A 243 -3.39 19.59 28.16
N GLY A 244 -4.23 20.22 27.35
CA GLY A 244 -4.88 21.51 27.62
C GLY A 244 -4.19 22.58 26.74
N GLY A 245 -4.91 23.17 25.78
CA GLY A 245 -4.32 24.19 24.89
C GLY A 245 -5.15 24.51 23.65
N ASP A 246 -6.27 25.18 23.90
CA ASP A 246 -7.16 25.85 22.94
C ASP A 246 -6.44 27.05 22.27
N SER A 247 -6.60 27.24 20.95
CA SER A 247 -6.48 28.56 20.28
C SER A 247 -6.92 28.49 18.82
N THR A 248 -7.83 29.41 18.52
CA THR A 248 -8.56 29.74 17.29
C THR A 248 -7.79 30.66 16.34
N ALA A 249 -8.02 30.55 15.02
CA ALA A 249 -8.17 31.64 14.01
C ALA A 249 -8.11 31.01 12.58
N THR A 250 -9.14 31.00 11.73
CA THR A 250 -9.69 32.04 10.81
C THR A 250 -8.72 32.73 9.85
N GLU A 251 -9.23 32.97 8.62
CA GLU A 251 -8.71 33.73 7.46
C GLU A 251 -7.84 32.96 6.46
N ASP A 252 -7.91 33.16 5.14
CA ASP A 252 -8.95 33.66 4.22
C ASP A 252 -8.47 33.33 2.79
N GLY A 253 -9.33 33.53 1.79
CA GLY A 253 -9.12 33.08 0.42
C GLY A 253 -8.20 33.94 -0.48
N ALA A 254 -7.74 33.34 -1.58
CA ALA A 254 -7.37 33.97 -2.87
C ALA A 254 -7.13 32.83 -3.88
N ASN A 255 -7.98 32.54 -4.86
CA ASN A 255 -8.32 33.28 -6.08
C ASN A 255 -7.09 33.79 -6.87
N THR A 256 -6.65 33.01 -7.86
CA THR A 256 -6.03 33.57 -9.07
C THR A 256 -6.45 32.80 -10.32
N LYS A 257 -6.85 33.59 -11.30
CA LYS A 257 -7.47 33.28 -12.57
C LYS A 257 -6.46 33.60 -13.68
N SER A 258 -6.50 32.81 -14.74
CA SER A 258 -6.28 33.22 -16.15
C SER A 258 -4.92 32.99 -16.83
N ARG A 259 -5.09 32.55 -18.10
CA ARG A 259 -4.20 32.57 -19.29
C ARG A 259 -3.14 31.46 -19.37
N GLY A 260 -2.95 30.78 -20.51
CA GLY A 260 -3.30 31.14 -21.88
C GLY A 260 -3.14 29.98 -22.88
N ASN A 261 -3.58 30.31 -24.09
CA ASN A 261 -3.86 29.50 -25.26
C ASN A 261 -2.63 29.38 -26.17
N ALA A 262 -2.26 28.17 -26.61
CA ALA A 262 -1.50 27.85 -27.84
C ALA A 262 -1.49 26.31 -27.96
N GLY A 263 -1.91 25.65 -29.03
CA GLY A 263 -1.78 26.00 -30.44
C GLY A 263 -0.79 25.03 -31.10
N LYS A 264 -1.33 23.96 -31.71
CA LYS A 264 -0.79 23.15 -32.83
C LYS A 264 0.66 22.65 -32.76
N SER A 265 0.85 21.32 -32.77
CA SER A 265 1.79 20.68 -33.72
C SER A 265 1.62 19.17 -33.77
N SER A 266 0.86 18.71 -34.75
CA SER A 266 0.82 17.33 -35.22
C SER A 266 2.01 17.11 -36.16
N ARG A 267 2.97 16.24 -35.82
CA ARG A 267 3.87 15.63 -36.82
C ARG A 267 4.63 14.42 -36.27
N ASN A 268 4.33 13.27 -36.87
CA ASN A 268 5.23 12.14 -37.12
C ASN A 268 6.07 11.59 -35.96
N ARG A 269 5.59 10.50 -35.35
CA ARG A 269 6.49 9.46 -34.81
C ARG A 269 5.90 8.05 -34.94
N GLU A 270 5.51 7.73 -36.17
CA GLU A 270 5.37 6.36 -36.65
C GLU A 270 6.79 5.80 -36.92
N LYS A 271 7.01 4.51 -36.60
CA LYS A 271 8.27 3.73 -36.73
C LYS A 271 9.28 3.89 -35.59
N THR A 272 9.13 3.06 -34.54
CA THR A 272 10.11 2.04 -34.10
C THR A 272 9.50 1.20 -32.96
N ARG A 273 8.44 0.42 -33.24
CA ARG A 273 7.97 -0.65 -32.34
C ARG A 273 8.75 -1.93 -32.65
N ARG A 274 10.00 -1.99 -32.20
CA ARG A 274 10.70 -3.27 -32.05
C ARG A 274 9.99 -4.05 -30.95
N ARG A 275 9.45 -5.22 -31.30
CA ARG A 275 8.89 -6.24 -30.42
C ARG A 275 9.73 -6.42 -29.15
N ARG A 276 9.34 -5.81 -28.03
CA ARG A 276 9.70 -6.30 -26.71
C ARG A 276 8.73 -7.43 -26.40
N ARG A 277 9.15 -8.65 -26.70
CA ARG A 277 8.50 -9.85 -26.14
C ARG A 277 8.61 -9.71 -24.62
N SER A 278 7.47 -9.67 -23.96
CA SER A 278 7.37 -9.85 -22.51
C SER A 278 8.12 -11.14 -22.15
N PRO A 279 9.04 -11.14 -21.18
CA PRO A 279 9.69 -12.37 -20.74
C PRO A 279 8.61 -13.35 -20.28
N SER A 280 8.75 -14.62 -20.70
CA SER A 280 7.82 -15.69 -20.29
C SER A 280 7.85 -15.82 -18.77
N VAL A 281 6.71 -16.17 -18.17
CA VAL A 281 6.53 -16.36 -16.72
C VAL A 281 7.58 -17.34 -16.14
N SER A 282 8.05 -18.31 -16.94
CA SER A 282 9.16 -19.20 -16.57
C SER A 282 10.47 -18.48 -16.25
N SER A 283 10.77 -17.37 -16.96
CA SER A 283 11.97 -16.57 -16.73
C SER A 283 11.89 -15.70 -15.48
N GLN A 284 10.69 -15.39 -14.97
CA GLN A 284 10.54 -14.66 -13.72
C GLN A 284 10.74 -15.58 -12.51
N HIS A 285 10.25 -16.82 -12.59
CA HIS A 285 10.44 -17.80 -11.53
C HIS A 285 11.91 -18.20 -11.34
N SER A 286 12.68 -18.35 -12.44
CA SER A 286 14.13 -18.62 -12.35
C SER A 286 14.89 -17.46 -11.71
N ARG A 287 14.51 -16.21 -11.98
CA ARG A 287 15.17 -15.04 -11.36
C ARG A 287 14.87 -14.91 -9.87
N LEU A 288 13.70 -15.36 -9.42
CA LEU A 288 13.35 -15.37 -8.00
C LEU A 288 14.10 -16.46 -7.24
N SER A 289 14.29 -17.65 -7.83
CA SER A 289 15.12 -18.69 -7.23
C SER A 289 16.59 -18.30 -7.16
N ASP A 290 17.11 -17.60 -8.17
CA ASP A 290 18.50 -17.12 -8.16
C ASP A 290 18.71 -16.07 -7.06
N TRP A 291 17.76 -15.15 -6.90
CA TRP A 291 17.77 -14.15 -5.80
C TRP A 291 17.68 -14.79 -4.41
N GLN A 292 16.85 -15.83 -4.26
CA GLN A 292 16.72 -16.53 -2.98
C GLN A 292 18.02 -17.24 -2.61
N ASN A 293 18.67 -17.89 -3.58
CA ASN A 293 19.95 -18.58 -3.38
C ASN A 293 21.07 -17.60 -3.01
N ASP A 294 21.13 -16.40 -3.63
CA ASP A 294 22.12 -15.39 -3.29
C ASP A 294 21.96 -14.89 -1.84
N MET A 295 20.72 -14.66 -1.39
CA MET A 295 20.46 -14.25 0.00
C MET A 295 20.82 -15.32 1.03
N ASP A 296 20.61 -16.60 0.71
CA ASP A 296 20.97 -17.70 1.60
C ASP A 296 22.50 -17.88 1.68
N ILE A 297 23.22 -17.65 0.57
CA ILE A 297 24.69 -17.63 0.54
C ILE A 297 25.26 -16.46 1.37
N GLU A 298 24.61 -15.30 1.32
CA GLU A 298 25.03 -14.11 2.07
C GLU A 298 24.81 -14.29 3.58
N ARG A 299 23.64 -14.80 4.00
CA ARG A 299 23.39 -15.18 5.41
C ARG A 299 24.38 -16.23 5.92
N GLY A 300 24.72 -17.21 5.09
CA GLY A 300 25.73 -18.22 5.44
C GLY A 300 27.14 -17.65 5.64
N ARG A 301 27.49 -16.56 4.94
CA ARG A 301 28.76 -15.86 5.13
C ARG A 301 28.76 -15.03 6.41
N GLU A 302 27.67 -14.34 6.73
CA GLU A 302 27.57 -13.57 7.98
C GLU A 302 27.60 -14.48 9.22
N MET A 303 26.91 -15.62 9.19
CA MET A 303 26.99 -16.60 10.29
C MET A 303 28.40 -17.12 10.53
N LYS A 304 29.19 -17.35 9.46
CA LYS A 304 30.59 -17.78 9.58
C LYS A 304 31.48 -16.67 10.13
N SER A 305 31.24 -15.42 9.74
CA SER A 305 31.96 -14.25 10.27
C SER A 305 31.71 -14.08 11.78
N LEU A 306 30.46 -14.26 12.21
CA LEU A 306 30.09 -14.19 13.62
C LEU A 306 30.72 -15.32 14.43
N LEU A 307 30.76 -16.55 13.89
CA LEU A 307 31.40 -17.71 14.53
C LEU A 307 32.93 -17.62 14.62
N GLN A 308 33.60 -16.83 13.77
CA GLN A 308 35.04 -16.59 13.86
C GLN A 308 35.40 -15.46 14.83
N THR A 309 34.43 -14.64 15.23
CA THR A 309 34.65 -13.49 16.13
C THR A 309 34.40 -13.85 17.60
N VAL A 310 33.81 -15.01 17.88
CA VAL A 310 33.59 -15.60 19.22
C VAL A 310 34.65 -16.65 19.51
#